data_AF-A0A183CX59-F1
#
_entry.id   AF-A0A183CX59-F1
#
_cell.length_a   1.000
_cell.length_b   1.000
_cell.length_c   1.000
_cell.angle_alpha   90.00
_cell.angle_beta   90.00
_cell.angle_gamma   90.00
#
_symmetry.space_group_name_H-M   'P 1'
#
loop_
_entity.id
_entity.type
_entity.pdbx_description
1 polymer ?
#
loop_
_entity_poly.entity_id
_entity_poly.type
_entity_poly.pdbx_seq_one_letter_code
_entity_poly.pdbx_strand_id
1 'polypeptide(L)' 'LETVVPKVKGEKLMVVLGPHRGTTAVLEARDRKNNKVFVRLIATDEVLSASFDDVCEYLGSDDD' A
#
# COMPACT_ATOMS: atom_id res chain seq x y z
N LEU A 1 7.69 13.57 7.91
CA LEU A 1 7.39 12.12 7.89
C LEU A 1 7.36 11.75 6.42
N GLU A 2 8.38 11.06 5.90
CA GLU A 2 8.37 10.57 4.52
C GLU A 2 7.59 9.25 4.51
N THR A 3 6.43 9.23 3.85
CA THR A 3 5.64 8.02 3.64
C THR A 3 6.33 7.17 2.57
N VAL A 4 6.98 6.09 3.01
CA VAL A 4 7.61 5.12 2.12
C VAL A 4 6.52 4.18 1.63
N VAL A 5 6.20 4.27 0.34
CA VAL A 5 5.37 3.28 -0.35
C VAL A 5 6.30 2.31 -1.06
N PRO A 6 6.01 0.99 -1.00
CA PRO A 6 6.83 0.00 -1.67
C PRO A 6 7.05 0.34 -3.14
N LYS A 7 8.27 0.02 -3.58
CA LYS A 7 8.69 0.20 -4.97
C LYS A 7 8.41 -1.05 -5.80
N VAL A 8 8.29 -2.19 -5.14
CA VAL A 8 8.16 -3.52 -5.76
C VAL A 8 6.69 -3.93 -5.78
N LYS A 9 6.22 -4.38 -6.94
CA LYS A 9 4.89 -4.96 -7.08
C LYS A 9 4.82 -6.26 -6.28
N GLY A 10 3.73 -6.47 -5.54
CA GLY A 10 3.51 -7.66 -4.70
C GLY A 10 3.96 -7.50 -3.25
N GLU A 11 4.68 -6.41 -2.93
CA GLU A 11 5.01 -6.07 -1.54
C GLU A 11 3.75 -5.77 -0.74
N LYS A 12 3.77 -6.22 0.52
CA LYS A 12 2.69 -5.95 1.45
C LYS A 12 2.77 -4.51 1.93
N LEU A 13 1.62 -3.90 2.09
CA LEU A 13 1.45 -2.57 2.64
C LEU A 13 0.17 -2.51 3.45
N MET A 14 0.12 -1.56 4.36
CA MET A 14 -1.03 -1.34 5.19
C MET A 14 -1.65 -0.01 4.86
N VAL A 15 -2.97 0.00 4.71
CA VAL A 15 -3.74 1.23 4.60
C VAL A 15 -3.80 1.85 5.99
N VAL A 16 -3.25 3.06 6.14
CA VAL A 16 -3.13 3.76 7.43
C VAL A 16 -4.09 4.93 7.55
N LEU A 17 -4.66 5.40 6.43
CA LEU A 17 -5.68 6.45 6.38
C LEU A 17 -6.84 6.05 5.45
N GLY A 18 -7.96 6.78 5.55
CA GLY A 18 -9.16 6.52 4.76
C GLY A 18 -10.08 5.41 5.32
N PRO A 19 -11.11 5.01 4.55
CA PRO A 19 -12.15 4.09 5.01
C PRO A 19 -11.68 2.64 5.18
N HIS A 20 -10.55 2.28 4.56
CA HIS A 20 -9.95 0.94 4.64
C HIS A 20 -8.77 0.88 5.63
N ARG A 21 -8.61 1.91 6.47
CA ARG A 21 -7.55 1.97 7.48
C ARG A 21 -7.54 0.70 8.35
N GLY A 22 -6.35 0.12 8.54
CA GLY A 22 -6.18 -1.14 9.26
C GLY A 22 -6.14 -2.37 8.34
N THR A 23 -6.42 -2.21 7.05
CA THR A 23 -6.46 -3.34 6.12
C THR A 23 -5.10 -3.57 5.47
N THR A 24 -4.68 -4.83 5.39
CA THR A 24 -3.49 -5.25 4.66
C THR A 24 -3.80 -5.42 3.18
N ALA A 25 -2.95 -4.85 2.35
CA ALA A 25 -3.04 -4.92 0.90
C ALA A 25 -1.66 -5.24 0.32
N VAL A 26 -1.61 -5.56 -0.96
CA VAL A 26 -0.37 -5.69 -1.72
C VAL A 26 -0.29 -4.61 -2.80
N LEU A 27 0.90 -4.13 -3.10
CA LEU A 27 1.08 -3.14 -4.16
C LEU A 27 0.84 -3.78 -5.52
N GLU A 28 -0.16 -3.32 -6.26
CA GLU A 28 -0.40 -3.75 -7.64
C GLU A 28 0.26 -2.82 -8.65
N ALA A 29 0.12 -1.51 -8.46
CA ALA A 29 0.74 -0.50 -9.30
C ALA A 29 0.92 0.79 -8.52
N ARG A 30 1.79 1.67 -9.01
CA ARG A 30 1.92 3.01 -8.44
C ARG A 30 2.12 4.05 -9.53
N ASP A 31 1.45 5.17 -9.36
CA ASP A 31 1.49 6.31 -10.24
C ASP A 31 2.11 7.50 -9.49
N ARG A 32 3.43 7.62 -9.63
CA ARG A 32 4.20 8.74 -9.06
C ARG A 32 3.81 10.09 -9.66
N LYS A 33 3.28 10.10 -10.89
CA LYS A 33 2.91 11.34 -11.59
C LYS A 33 1.66 11.96 -10.98
N ASN A 34 0.73 11.11 -10.55
CA ASN A 34 -0.54 11.49 -9.92
C ASN A 34 -0.54 11.31 -8.41
N ASN A 35 0.59 10.94 -7.80
CA ASN A 35 0.71 10.60 -6.38
C ASN A 35 -0.37 9.60 -5.91
N LYS A 36 -0.64 8.59 -6.74
CA LYS A 36 -1.59 7.52 -6.45
C LYS A 36 -0.92 6.16 -6.44
N VAL A 37 -1.46 5.25 -5.65
CA VAL A 37 -1.06 3.85 -5.59
C VAL A 37 -2.30 3.00 -5.83
N PHE A 38 -2.10 1.85 -6.46
CA PHE A 38 -3.12 0.84 -6.64
C PHE A 38 -2.71 -0.36 -5.79
N VAL A 39 -3.60 -0.73 -4.89
CA VAL A 39 -3.34 -1.72 -3.85
C VAL A 39 -4.44 -2.75 -3.91
N ARG A 40 -4.09 -4.03 -3.83
CA ARG A 40 -5.05 -5.13 -3.82
C ARG A 40 -5.25 -5.61 -2.40
N LEU A 41 -6.47 -5.52 -1.90
CA LEU A 41 -6.84 -5.99 -0.57
C LEU A 41 -6.64 -7.50 -0.51
N ILE A 42 -5.92 -7.99 0.50
CA ILE A 42 -5.71 -9.44 0.67
C ILE A 42 -7.00 -10.12 1.14
N ALA A 43 -7.83 -9.40 1.91
CA ALA A 43 -9.06 -9.93 2.49
C ALA A 43 -10.17 -10.17 1.45
N THR A 44 -10.31 -9.26 0.46
CA THR A 44 -11.40 -9.30 -0.52
C THR A 44 -10.93 -9.47 -1.96
N ASP A 45 -9.61 -9.49 -2.18
CA ASP A 45 -8.98 -9.55 -3.51
C ASP A 45 -9.27 -8.33 -4.42
N GLU A 46 -9.92 -7.29 -3.88
CA GLU A 46 -10.29 -6.08 -4.62
C GLU A 46 -9.12 -5.10 -4.79
N VAL A 47 -9.04 -4.47 -5.97
CA VAL A 47 -8.03 -3.43 -6.25
C VAL A 47 -8.61 -2.05 -5.96
N LEU A 48 -7.97 -1.33 -5.04
CA LEU A 48 -8.32 0.03 -4.65
C LEU A 48 -7.22 1.02 -5.05
N SER A 49 -7.62 2.25 -5.34
CA SER A 49 -6.68 3.35 -5.52
C SER A 49 -6.58 4.17 -4.23
N ALA A 50 -5.37 4.34 -3.70
CA ALA A 50 -5.10 5.18 -2.53
C ALA A 50 -4.03 6.25 -2.86
N SER A 51 -3.86 7.26 -2.01
CA SER A 51 -2.71 8.17 -2.10
C SER A 51 -1.48 7.51 -1.50
N PHE A 52 -0.29 7.99 -1.87
CA PHE A 52 0.95 7.60 -1.16
C PHE A 52 0.91 7.97 0.33
N ASP A 53 0.13 8.99 0.70
CA ASP A 53 -0.05 9.40 2.09
C ASP A 53 -0.98 8.45 2.88
N ASP A 54 -1.93 7.81 2.19
CA ASP A 54 -2.93 6.93 2.82
C ASP A 54 -2.40 5.52 3.14
N VAL A 55 -1.24 5.17 2.59
CA VAL A 55 -0.64 3.84 2.74
C VAL A 55 0.76 3.94 3.30
N CYS A 56 1.16 2.91 4.03
CA CYS A 56 2.53 2.77 4.53
C CYS A 56 3.07 1.40 4.12
N GLU A 57 4.34 1.34 3.73
CA GLU A 57 5.05 0.09 3.51
C GLU A 57 4.95 -0.78 4.77
N TYR A 58 4.49 -2.02 4.58
CA TYR A 58 4.54 -2.99 5.65
C TYR A 58 5.93 -3.61 5.59
N LEU A 59 6.89 -2.96 6.26
CA LEU A 59 8.19 -3.52 6.57
C LEU A 59 7.98 -4.65 7.59
N GLY A 60 7.44 -5.78 7.12
CA GLY A 60 7.58 -7.03 7.84
C GLY A 60 9.06 -7.33 7.83
N SER A 61 9.68 -7.33 9.01
CA SER A 61 11.10 -7.59 9.20
C SER A 61 11.50 -8.80 8.35
N ASP A 62 12.28 -8.59 7.29
CA ASP A 62 13.25 -9.60 6.84
C ASP A 62 14.31 -9.67 7.95
N ASP A 63 13.93 -10.29 9.07
CA ASP A 63 14.84 -10.75 10.11
C ASP A 63 15.25 -12.16 9.67
N ASP A 64 16.37 -12.24 8.95
CA ASP A 64 17.09 -13.47 8.60
C ASP A 64 17.74 -14.10 9.86
#